data_AF-A0A1K1LD27-F1
#
_entry.id   AF-A0A1K1LD27-F1
#
_cell.length_a   1.000
_cell.length_b   1.000
_cell.length_c   1.000
_cell.angle_alpha   90.00
_cell.angle_beta   90.00
_cell.angle_gamma   90.00
#
_symmetry.space_group_name_H-M   'P 1'
#
loop_
_entity.id
_entity.type
_entity.pdbx_description
1 polymer ?
#
loop_
_entity_poly.entity_id
_entity_poly.type
_entity_poly.pdbx_seq_one_letter_code
_entity_poly.pdbx_strand_id
1 'polypeptide(L)'
;MIPLKIETLYGGGAVERLQEEIQRVIANICDPNTPAKKVRKIKLELVVKPNEQRNMAEVVVNTSSTLCPPEPLETSIYIGNDPRTGEVAASEITSGENPYQNLLPGAQEHMPGKITRFPDAKTASAGN
;
A
#
# COMPACT_ATOMS: atom_id res chain seq x y z
N MET A 1 16.22 -42.44 -16.11
CA MET A 1 15.48 -41.89 -14.96
C MET A 1 15.93 -40.45 -14.79
N ILE A 2 15.05 -39.47 -14.95
CA ILE A 2 15.41 -38.06 -14.76
C ILE A 2 15.42 -37.81 -13.25
N PRO A 3 16.53 -37.33 -12.66
CA PRO A 3 16.57 -37.01 -11.24
C PRO A 3 15.58 -35.87 -10.93
N LEU A 4 14.81 -36.00 -9.86
CA LEU A 4 13.94 -34.94 -9.39
C LEU A 4 14.80 -33.79 -8.85
N LYS A 5 14.78 -32.65 -9.56
CA LYS A 5 15.50 -31.43 -9.20
C LYS A 5 14.52 -30.27 -9.15
N ILE A 6 14.83 -29.26 -8.35
CA ILE A 6 14.01 -28.03 -8.32
C ILE A 6 14.03 -27.31 -9.67
N GLU A 7 15.17 -27.35 -10.37
CA GLU A 7 15.37 -26.75 -11.69
C GLU A 7 14.40 -27.27 -12.75
N THR A 8 14.01 -28.53 -12.64
CA THR A 8 13.15 -29.23 -13.61
C THR A 8 11.75 -29.49 -13.05
N LEU A 9 11.45 -29.04 -11.83
CA LEU A 9 10.16 -29.25 -11.20
C LEU A 9 9.06 -28.52 -11.98
N TYR A 10 8.00 -29.25 -12.32
CA TYR A 10 6.93 -28.75 -13.22
C TYR A 10 7.50 -28.23 -14.56
N GLY A 11 8.49 -28.93 -15.12
CA GLY A 11 9.12 -28.52 -16.38
C GLY A 11 9.93 -27.23 -16.30
N GLY A 12 10.28 -26.76 -15.10
CA GLY A 12 10.99 -25.50 -14.86
C GLY A 12 10.10 -24.37 -14.32
N GLY A 13 8.77 -24.55 -14.33
CA GLY A 13 7.85 -23.49 -13.88
C GLY A 13 8.02 -23.07 -12.42
N ALA A 14 8.53 -23.95 -11.56
CA ALA A 14 8.85 -23.61 -10.17
C ALA A 14 9.97 -22.56 -10.07
N VAL A 15 10.99 -22.68 -10.94
CA VAL A 15 12.10 -21.72 -11.01
C VAL A 15 11.62 -20.41 -11.61
N GLU A 16 10.81 -20.46 -12.67
CA GLU A 16 10.26 -19.25 -13.29
C GLU A 16 9.46 -18.41 -12.29
N ARG A 17 8.57 -19.05 -11.52
CA ARG A 17 7.81 -18.38 -10.46
C ARG A 17 8.70 -17.78 -9.37
N LEU A 18 9.75 -18.49 -8.97
CA LEU A 18 10.70 -17.96 -7.99
C LEU A 18 11.48 -16.76 -8.56
N GLN A 19 11.85 -16.82 -9.84
CA GLN A 19 12.56 -15.76 -10.55
C GLN A 19 11.72 -14.48 -10.62
N GLU A 20 10.41 -14.58 -10.87
CA GLU A 20 9.49 -13.44 -10.84
C GLU A 20 9.47 -12.75 -9.47
N GLU A 21 9.41 -13.52 -8.38
CA GLU A 21 9.44 -12.95 -7.02
C GLU A 21 10.78 -12.30 -6.68
N ILE A 22 11.89 -12.86 -7.16
CA ILE A 22 13.21 -12.23 -7.05
C ILE A 22 13.22 -10.89 -7.77
N GLN A 23 12.72 -10.82 -9.02
CA GLN A 23 12.64 -9.58 -9.77
C GLN A 23 11.81 -8.52 -9.06
N ARG A 24 10.66 -8.89 -8.48
CA ARG A 24 9.81 -7.98 -7.69
C ARG A 24 10.53 -7.41 -6.47
N VAL A 25 11.25 -8.27 -5.73
CA VAL A 25 12.01 -7.82 -4.56
C VAL A 25 13.14 -6.89 -4.97
N ILE A 26 13.87 -7.18 -6.05
CA ILE A 26 14.93 -6.30 -6.56
C ILE A 26 14.35 -4.95 -7.00
N ALA A 27 13.25 -4.94 -7.74
CA ALA A 27 12.57 -3.70 -8.13
C ALA A 27 12.16 -2.87 -6.90
N ASN A 28 11.62 -3.53 -5.87
CA ASN A 28 11.26 -2.89 -4.62
C ASN A 28 12.48 -2.42 -3.78
N ILE A 29 13.68 -2.95 -3.99
CA ILE A 29 14.92 -2.43 -3.37
C ILE A 29 15.41 -1.20 -4.12
N CYS A 30 15.28 -1.20 -5.44
CA CYS A 30 15.69 -0.09 -6.29
C CYS A 30 14.74 1.11 -6.23
N ASP A 31 13.55 0.96 -5.66
CA ASP A 31 12.58 2.05 -5.47
C ASP A 31 13.06 3.01 -4.36
N PRO A 32 13.42 4.27 -4.69
CA PRO A 32 13.90 5.25 -3.73
C PRO A 32 12.82 5.67 -2.72
N ASN A 33 11.54 5.43 -3.03
CA ASN A 33 10.45 5.72 -2.11
C ASN A 33 10.28 4.65 -1.03
N THR A 34 11.11 3.61 -1.01
CA THR A 34 11.01 2.53 -0.02
C THR A 34 12.23 2.53 0.91
N PRO A 35 12.05 2.23 2.21
CA PRO A 35 13.18 2.14 3.14
C PRO A 35 14.26 1.15 2.70
N ALA A 36 15.48 1.65 2.50
CA ALA A 36 16.61 0.88 1.96
C ALA A 36 17.02 -0.31 2.85
N LYS A 37 16.94 -0.17 4.18
CA LYS A 37 17.40 -1.18 5.14
C LYS A 37 16.32 -2.18 5.57
N LYS A 38 15.05 -1.99 5.18
CA LYS A 38 13.97 -2.88 5.62
C LYS A 38 14.08 -4.22 4.90
N VAL A 39 13.90 -5.30 5.65
CA VAL A 39 14.01 -6.67 5.12
C VAL A 39 12.85 -6.97 4.17
N ARG A 40 13.17 -7.49 2.98
CA ARG A 40 12.22 -8.14 2.08
C ARG A 40 12.39 -9.65 2.17
N LYS A 41 11.31 -10.40 2.01
CA LYS A 41 11.32 -11.87 2.12
C LYS A 41 10.81 -12.49 0.84
N ILE A 42 11.39 -13.61 0.45
CA ILE A 42 10.90 -14.47 -0.63
C ILE A 42 10.70 -15.86 -0.02
N LYS A 43 9.58 -16.51 -0.32
CA LYS A 43 9.28 -17.86 0.12
C LYS A 43 8.87 -18.71 -1.07
N LEU A 44 9.47 -19.88 -1.16
CA LEU A 44 9.02 -20.99 -1.98
C LEU A 44 8.52 -22.08 -1.04
N GLU A 45 7.27 -22.46 -1.20
CA GLU A 45 6.60 -23.49 -0.41
C GLU A 45 6.20 -24.65 -1.32
N LEU A 46 6.58 -25.86 -0.91
CA LEU A 46 6.27 -27.11 -1.60
C LEU A 46 5.38 -27.95 -0.68
N VAL A 47 4.14 -28.18 -1.08
CA VAL A 47 3.21 -29.06 -0.34
C VAL A 47 3.19 -30.40 -1.06
N VAL A 48 3.71 -31.43 -0.39
CA VAL A 48 3.81 -32.79 -0.95
C VAL A 48 2.81 -33.70 -0.23
N LYS A 49 1.86 -34.25 -0.99
CA LYS A 49 0.85 -35.17 -0.48
C LYS A 49 1.04 -36.57 -1.09
N PRO A 50 1.64 -37.53 -0.36
CA PRO A 50 1.80 -38.88 -0.85
C PRO A 50 0.47 -39.64 -0.83
N ASN A 51 0.37 -40.69 -1.66
CA ASN A 51 -0.70 -41.69 -1.55
C ASN A 51 -0.36 -42.77 -0.51
N GLU A 52 -1.36 -43.58 -0.13
CA GLU A 52 -1.19 -44.64 0.89
C GLU A 52 -0.13 -45.68 0.51
N GLN A 53 -0.04 -46.00 -0.78
CA GLN A 53 0.93 -46.96 -1.32
C GLN A 53 2.36 -46.40 -1.39
N ARG A 54 2.55 -45.10 -1.12
CA ARG A 54 3.86 -44.41 -1.11
C ARG A 54 4.63 -44.52 -2.44
N ASN A 55 3.91 -44.73 -3.54
CA ASN A 55 4.47 -44.83 -4.89
C ASN A 55 4.16 -43.60 -5.75
N MET A 56 3.25 -42.73 -5.31
CA MET A 56 2.92 -41.47 -5.97
C MET A 56 2.74 -40.36 -4.94
N ALA A 57 3.03 -39.13 -5.34
CA ALA A 57 2.74 -37.94 -4.55
C ALA A 57 2.30 -36.78 -5.45
N GLU A 58 1.33 -36.02 -4.97
CA GLU A 58 0.96 -34.73 -5.54
C GLU A 58 1.87 -33.65 -4.94
N VAL A 59 2.36 -32.74 -5.78
CA VAL A 59 3.22 -31.62 -5.35
C VAL A 59 2.57 -30.32 -5.79
N VAL A 60 2.28 -29.45 -4.83
CA VAL A 60 1.81 -28.07 -5.07
C VAL A 60 2.97 -27.12 -4.79
N VAL A 61 3.21 -26.19 -5.72
CA VAL A 61 4.29 -25.21 -5.64
C VAL A 61 3.69 -23.81 -5.46
N ASN A 62 3.98 -23.18 -4.33
CA ASN A 62 3.54 -21.82 -4.01
C ASN A 62 4.76 -20.90 -3.85
N THR A 63 4.68 -19.70 -4.43
CA THR A 63 5.69 -18.65 -4.26
C THR A 63 5.04 -17.39 -3.70
N SER A 64 5.72 -16.72 -2.78
CA SER A 64 5.27 -15.43 -2.24
C SER A 64 6.44 -14.54 -1.88
N SER A 65 6.23 -13.22 -1.93
CA SER A 65 7.17 -12.23 -1.45
C SER A 65 6.53 -11.27 -0.44
N THR A 66 7.33 -10.79 0.50
CA THR A 66 6.99 -9.70 1.40
C THR A 66 7.85 -8.51 1.03
N LEU A 67 7.23 -7.53 0.38
CA LEU A 67 7.88 -6.30 -0.07
C LEU A 67 7.90 -5.24 1.03
N CYS A 68 8.82 -4.29 0.91
CA CYS A 68 8.82 -3.11 1.74
C CYS A 68 7.76 -2.12 1.23
N PRO A 69 6.84 -1.63 2.08
CA PRO A 69 5.93 -0.56 1.68
C PRO A 69 6.71 0.74 1.41
N PRO A 70 6.17 1.64 0.57
CA PRO A 70 6.70 2.99 0.42
C PRO A 70 6.75 3.74 1.76
N GLU A 71 7.62 4.73 1.86
CA GLU A 71 7.66 5.66 2.97
C GLU A 71 6.33 6.42 3.06
N PRO A 72 5.80 6.62 4.27
CA PRO A 72 4.56 7.36 4.46
C PRO A 72 4.74 8.81 4.01
N LEU A 73 3.73 9.33 3.30
CA LEU A 73 3.63 10.75 3.01
C LEU A 73 2.86 11.41 4.15
N GLU A 74 3.45 12.45 4.72
CA GLU A 74 2.83 13.27 5.76
C GLU A 74 2.39 14.60 5.16
N THR A 75 1.15 15.00 5.45
CA THR A 75 0.60 16.30 5.09
C THR A 75 -0.24 16.84 6.24
N SER A 76 -0.38 18.15 6.31
CA SER A 76 -1.18 18.84 7.32
C SER A 76 -2.43 19.41 6.67
N ILE A 77 -3.52 19.49 7.43
CA ILE A 77 -4.79 20.06 6.96
C ILE A 77 -5.34 21.09 7.96
N TYR A 78 -5.98 22.14 7.44
CA TYR A 78 -6.89 23.00 8.20
C TYR A 78 -8.28 22.40 8.22
N ILE A 79 -8.95 22.49 9.36
CA ILE A 79 -10.35 22.11 9.51
C ILE A 79 -11.10 23.32 10.10
N GLY A 80 -12.12 23.77 9.40
CA GLY A 80 -13.01 24.84 9.82
C GLY A 80 -14.44 24.33 9.99
N ASN A 81 -15.13 24.81 11.02
CA ASN A 81 -16.56 24.56 11.20
C ASN A 81 -17.31 25.90 11.24
N ASP A 82 -18.42 26.00 10.53
CA ASP A 82 -19.33 27.14 10.71
C ASP A 82 -20.35 26.80 11.81
N PRO A 83 -20.30 27.47 12.98
CA PRO A 83 -21.22 27.20 14.07
C PRO A 83 -22.66 27.60 13.78
N ARG A 84 -22.94 28.40 12.74
CA ARG A 84 -24.30 28.83 12.37
C ARG A 84 -24.99 27.85 11.43
N THR A 85 -24.25 27.31 10.47
CA THR A 85 -24.78 26.40 9.44
C THR A 85 -24.54 24.94 9.78
N GLY A 86 -23.51 24.64 10.59
CA GLY A 86 -23.08 23.28 10.89
C GLY A 86 -22.11 22.69 9.85
N GLU A 87 -21.82 23.43 8.77
CA GLU A 87 -20.96 22.98 7.69
C GLU A 87 -19.51 22.79 8.18
N VAL A 88 -18.91 21.67 7.77
CA VAL A 88 -17.51 21.34 8.02
C VAL A 88 -16.74 21.40 6.71
N ALA A 89 -15.66 22.16 6.69
CA ALA A 89 -14.76 22.27 5.56
C ALA A 89 -13.32 21.97 6.00
N ALA A 90 -12.54 21.37 5.11
CA ALA A 90 -11.11 21.19 5.31
C ALA A 90 -10.32 21.59 4.06
N SER A 91 -9.07 22.01 4.27
CA SER A 91 -8.10 22.33 3.22
C SER A 91 -6.73 21.77 3.58
N GLU A 92 -6.00 21.25 2.60
CA GLU A 92 -4.58 20.90 2.77
C GLU A 92 -3.73 22.17 2.94
N ILE A 93 -2.73 22.11 3.82
CA ILE A 93 -1.79 23.21 4.03
C ILE A 93 -0.72 23.15 2.94
N THR A 94 -0.69 24.17 2.08
CA THR A 94 0.35 24.25 1.05
C THR A 94 1.60 24.91 1.61
N SER A 95 2.79 24.46 1.19
CA SER A 95 4.07 25.02 1.62
C SER A 95 4.13 26.53 1.37
N GLY A 96 4.33 27.32 2.44
CA GLY A 96 4.34 28.79 2.42
C GLY A 96 3.13 29.45 3.08
N GLU A 97 2.09 28.69 3.43
CA GLU A 97 0.95 29.20 4.19
C GLU A 97 1.28 29.27 5.68
N ASN A 98 1.12 30.46 6.28
CA ASN A 98 1.29 30.64 7.72
C ASN A 98 -0.05 30.41 8.44
N PRO A 99 -0.17 29.37 9.30
CA PRO A 99 -1.41 29.05 10.03
C PRO A 99 -1.91 30.15 10.96
N TYR A 100 -1.06 31.10 11.32
CA TYR A 100 -1.35 32.18 12.25
C TYR A 100 -1.48 33.54 11.57
N GLN A 101 -1.47 33.59 10.24
CA GLN A 101 -1.66 34.85 9.53
C GLN A 101 -3.14 35.24 9.55
N ASN A 102 -3.48 36.12 10.49
CA ASN A 102 -4.79 36.77 10.52
C ASN A 102 -5.05 37.50 9.19
N LEU A 103 -6.18 37.21 8.57
CA LEU A 103 -6.67 37.92 7.39
C LEU A 103 -6.78 39.42 7.69
N LEU A 104 -6.29 40.27 6.78
CA LEU A 104 -6.50 41.71 6.89
C LEU A 104 -8.01 42.01 6.76
N PRO A 105 -8.57 42.97 7.53
CA PRO A 105 -9.96 43.38 7.36
C PRO A 105 -10.23 43.83 5.93
N GLY A 106 -11.08 43.11 5.20
CA GLY A 106 -11.45 43.41 3.81
C GLY A 106 -10.69 42.62 2.73
N ALA A 107 -9.77 41.73 3.09
CA ALA A 107 -9.21 40.77 2.14
C ALA A 107 -10.24 39.65 1.87
N GLN A 108 -10.61 39.44 0.60
CA GLN A 108 -11.40 38.29 0.18
C GLN A 108 -10.66 36.99 0.52
N GLU A 109 -11.38 35.97 0.99
CA GLU A 109 -10.84 34.64 1.21
C GLU A 109 -10.16 34.14 -0.06
N HIS A 110 -8.85 34.21 -0.07
CA HIS A 110 -8.03 33.43 -0.96
C HIS A 110 -7.24 32.48 -0.07
N MET A 111 -7.92 31.45 0.44
CA MET A 111 -7.24 30.27 0.94
C MET A 111 -6.80 29.49 -0.32
N PRO A 112 -5.50 29.45 -0.66
CA PRO A 112 -5.05 28.77 -1.86
C PRO A 112 -4.99 27.26 -1.59
N GLY A 113 -6.16 26.62 -1.53
CA GLY A 113 -6.27 25.18 -1.35
C GLY A 113 -7.60 24.64 -1.88
N LYS A 114 -7.59 23.36 -2.28
CA LYS A 114 -8.81 22.68 -2.74
C LYS A 114 -9.71 22.38 -1.54
N ILE A 115 -10.63 23.30 -1.24
CA ILE A 115 -11.59 23.16 -0.13
C ILE A 115 -12.47 21.94 -0.38
N THR A 116 -12.45 20.99 0.54
CA THR A 116 -13.38 19.85 0.55
C THR A 116 -14.45 20.11 1.60
N ARG A 117 -15.71 20.17 1.16
CA ARG A 117 -16.89 20.31 2.02
C ARG A 117 -17.43 18.93 2.38
N PHE A 118 -17.73 18.72 3.65
CA PHE A 118 -18.31 17.47 4.13
C PHE A 118 -19.77 17.72 4.52
N PRO A 119 -20.70 16.80 4.18
CA PRO A 119 -22.08 16.90 4.63
C PRO A 119 -22.16 16.84 6.16
N ASP A 120 -23.11 17.57 6.74
CA ASP A 120 -23.28 17.72 8.18
C ASP A 120 -23.26 16.37 8.92
N ALA A 121 -22.55 16.32 10.05
CA ALA A 121 -22.44 15.13 10.90
C ALA A 121 -23.80 14.59 11.42
N LYS A 122 -24.89 15.36 11.29
CA LYS A 122 -26.26 14.92 11.60
C LYS A 122 -26.90 14.06 10.49
N THR A 123 -26.40 14.11 9.27
CA THR A 123 -26.98 13.42 8.10
C THR A 123 -26.25 12.11 7.78
N ALA A 124 -25.03 11.90 8.31
CA ALA A 124 -24.24 10.67 8.11
C ALA A 124 -24.70 9.45 8.94
N SER A 125 -25.61 9.65 9.91
CA SER A 125 -26.18 8.56 10.74
C SER A 125 -27.48 7.95 10.19
N ALA A 126 -27.99 8.43 9.06
CA ALA A 126 -29.21 7.92 8.44
C ALA A 126 -28.87 7.03 7.23
N GLY A 127 -28.32 5.85 7.50
CA GLY A 127 -28.00 4.87 6.47
C GLY A 127 -27.76 3.49 7.08
N ASN A 128 -28.83 2.83 7.49
CA ASN A 128 -28.89 1.39 7.72
C ASN A 128 -30.08 0.85 6.93
#